data_AF-A0A959ND18-F1
#
_entry.id   AF-A0A959ND18-F1
#
_cell.length_a   1.000
_cell.length_b   1.000
_cell.length_c   1.000
_cell.angle_alpha   90.00
_cell.angle_beta   90.00
_cell.angle_gamma   90.00
#
_symmetry.space_group_name_H-M   'P 1'
#
loop_
_entity.id
_entity.type
_entity.pdbx_description
1 polymer ?
#
loop_
_entity_poly.entity_id
_entity_poly.type
_entity_poly.pdbx_seq_one_letter_code
_entity_poly.pdbx_strand_id
1 'polypeptide(L)'
;MKRRKFRYINIFVILFGLLLFSQTLAQTEELEYRKSTKTILKKIADRILSETSYQFIDTETGEKYKSTKGLKPKLTVKIESKYNDWHYTNGVLNFAMNELGNLLEEKKYNDFVDNNFDFVFNHGDLDYFKK
;
A
#
# COMPACT_ATOMS: atom_id res chain seq x y z
N MET A 1 56.97 28.23 -16.62
CA MET A 1 56.17 27.01 -16.91
C MET A 1 55.49 26.38 -15.68
N LYS A 2 56.15 26.25 -14.51
CA LYS A 2 55.59 25.62 -13.29
C LYS A 2 54.31 26.27 -12.71
N ARG A 3 54.21 27.61 -12.67
CA ARG A 3 53.02 28.33 -12.14
C ARG A 3 51.72 28.08 -12.91
N ARG A 4 51.80 27.84 -14.23
CA ARG A 4 50.60 27.52 -15.04
C ARG A 4 50.09 26.11 -14.73
N LYS A 5 50.99 25.11 -14.64
CA LYS A 5 50.63 23.73 -14.23
C LYS A 5 49.95 23.69 -12.85
N PHE A 6 50.46 24.45 -11.87
CA PHE A 6 49.87 24.52 -10.53
C PHE A 6 48.46 25.16 -10.53
N ARG A 7 48.22 26.15 -11.40
CA ARG A 7 46.89 26.75 -11.59
C ARG A 7 45.89 25.77 -12.22
N TYR A 8 46.30 24.98 -13.22
CA TYR A 8 45.42 23.96 -13.81
C TYR A 8 45.09 22.83 -12.84
N ILE A 9 46.05 22.40 -12.01
CA ILE A 9 45.81 21.39 -10.96
C ILE A 9 44.79 21.92 -9.94
N ASN A 10 44.93 23.16 -9.49
CA ASN A 10 43.97 23.77 -8.55
C ASN A 10 42.57 23.92 -9.16
N ILE A 11 42.47 24.35 -10.42
CA ILE A 11 41.18 24.45 -11.12
C ILE A 11 40.53 23.08 -11.28
N PHE A 12 41.31 22.05 -11.64
CA PHE A 12 40.80 20.69 -11.78
C PHE A 12 40.28 20.13 -10.45
N VAL A 13 40.99 20.34 -9.35
CA VAL A 13 40.56 19.91 -8.01
C VAL A 13 39.26 20.62 -7.61
N ILE A 14 39.12 21.92 -7.89
CA ILE A 14 37.88 22.66 -7.61
C ILE A 14 36.72 22.14 -8.46
N LEU A 15 36.93 21.92 -9.77
CA LEU A 15 35.89 21.39 -10.66
C LEU A 15 35.46 19.97 -10.27
N PHE A 16 36.42 19.12 -9.87
CA PHE A 16 36.13 17.77 -9.39
C PHE A 16 35.36 17.80 -8.05
N GLY A 17 35.74 18.68 -7.12
CA GLY A 17 35.01 18.89 -5.87
C GLY A 17 33.57 19.37 -6.10
N LEU A 18 33.37 20.29 -7.05
CA LEU A 18 32.03 20.76 -7.43
C LEU A 18 31.19 19.64 -8.05
N LEU A 19 31.79 18.80 -8.90
CA LEU A 19 31.10 17.67 -9.52
C LEU A 19 30.65 16.62 -8.48
N LEU A 20 31.53 16.27 -7.53
CA LEU A 20 31.19 15.39 -6.41
C LEU A 20 30.09 15.99 -5.53
N PHE A 21 30.17 17.29 -5.25
CA PHE A 21 29.16 17.99 -4.46
C PHE A 21 27.79 17.97 -5.15
N SER A 22 27.73 18.24 -6.46
CA SER A 22 26.49 18.15 -7.24
C SER A 22 25.89 16.74 -7.23
N GLN A 23 26.71 15.68 -7.30
CA GLN A 23 26.23 14.31 -7.20
C GLN A 23 25.63 14.00 -5.82
N THR A 24 26.28 14.46 -4.75
CA THR A 24 25.74 14.27 -3.39
C THR A 24 24.41 14.97 -3.17
N LEU A 25 24.25 16.20 -3.69
CA LEU A 25 22.99 16.94 -3.59
C LEU A 25 21.84 16.20 -4.30
N ALA A 26 22.06 15.74 -5.53
CA ALA A 26 21.05 14.99 -6.29
C ALA A 26 20.61 13.71 -5.56
N GLN A 27 21.56 12.98 -4.96
CA GLN A 27 21.25 11.77 -4.20
C GLN A 27 20.46 12.07 -2.92
N THR A 28 20.74 13.18 -2.24
CA THR A 28 19.97 13.59 -1.06
C THR A 28 18.53 13.99 -1.40
N GLU A 29 18.31 14.70 -2.50
CA GLU A 29 16.97 15.08 -2.96
C GLU A 29 16.13 13.83 -3.32
N GLU A 30 16.73 12.87 -4.03
CA GLU A 30 16.06 11.61 -4.37
C GLU A 30 15.69 10.81 -3.11
N LEU A 31 16.58 10.73 -2.12
CA LEU A 31 16.33 10.03 -0.87
C LEU A 31 15.17 10.65 -0.09
N GLU A 32 15.13 11.98 0.03
CA GLU A 32 14.04 12.68 0.70
C GLU A 32 12.71 12.52 -0.04
N TYR A 33 12.73 12.59 -1.37
CA TYR A 33 11.54 12.28 -2.18
C TYR A 33 11.03 10.86 -1.92
N ARG A 34 11.91 9.84 -1.97
CA ARG A 34 11.54 8.45 -1.70
C ARG A 34 10.98 8.26 -0.28
N LYS A 35 11.58 8.89 0.74
CA LYS A 35 11.05 8.86 2.12
C LYS A 35 9.65 9.48 2.19
N SER A 36 9.44 10.60 1.52
CA SER A 36 8.15 11.28 1.45
C SER A 36 7.10 10.38 0.78
N THR A 37 7.42 9.79 -0.38
CA THR A 37 6.53 8.84 -1.07
C THR A 37 6.19 7.63 -0.20
N LYS A 38 7.19 7.00 0.44
CA LYS A 38 6.94 5.88 1.37
C LYS A 38 5.99 6.29 2.50
N THR A 39 6.20 7.47 3.08
CA THR A 39 5.34 7.99 4.16
C THR A 39 3.90 8.20 3.70
N ILE A 40 3.69 8.75 2.50
CA ILE A 40 2.35 8.95 1.94
C ILE A 40 1.67 7.61 1.67
N LEU A 41 2.36 6.67 1.01
CA LEU A 41 1.83 5.34 0.71
C LEU A 41 1.42 4.60 1.99
N LYS A 42 2.28 4.63 3.02
CA LYS A 42 1.96 4.05 4.33
C LYS A 42 0.70 4.66 4.94
N LYS A 43 0.55 5.98 4.93
CA LYS A 43 -0.64 6.65 5.47
C LYS A 43 -1.92 6.23 4.75
N ILE A 44 -1.87 6.08 3.43
CA ILE A 44 -3.01 5.62 2.63
C ILE A 44 -3.32 4.16 2.98
N ALA A 45 -2.32 3.29 2.96
CA ALA A 45 -2.48 1.87 3.25
C ALA A 45 -2.99 1.64 4.69
N ASP A 46 -2.42 2.33 5.67
CA ASP A 46 -2.84 2.26 7.07
C ASP A 46 -4.28 2.72 7.25
N ARG A 47 -4.71 3.76 6.52
CA ARG A 47 -6.10 4.21 6.51
C ARG A 47 -7.04 3.14 5.95
N ILE A 48 -6.66 2.51 4.83
CA ILE A 48 -7.43 1.41 4.24
C ILE A 48 -7.59 0.27 5.24
N LEU A 49 -6.51 -0.16 5.90
CA LEU A 49 -6.57 -1.17 6.97
C LEU A 49 -7.55 -0.75 8.07
N SER A 50 -7.48 0.50 8.53
CA SER A 50 -8.35 0.99 9.62
C SER A 50 -9.83 1.12 9.25
N GLU A 51 -10.14 1.34 7.97
CA GLU A 51 -11.50 1.48 7.45
C GLU A 51 -12.07 0.15 6.93
N THR A 52 -11.26 -0.92 6.90
CA THR A 52 -11.69 -2.24 6.43
C THR A 52 -12.31 -3.03 7.57
N SER A 53 -13.52 -3.54 7.35
CA SER A 53 -14.25 -4.35 8.30
C SER A 53 -14.68 -5.67 7.67
N TYR A 54 -14.25 -6.77 8.29
CA TYR A 54 -14.58 -8.12 7.85
C TYR A 54 -15.96 -8.53 8.38
N GLN A 55 -17.00 -7.84 7.90
CA GLN A 55 -18.38 -8.02 8.30
C GLN A 55 -19.34 -7.87 7.12
N PHE A 56 -20.52 -8.44 7.30
CA PHE A 56 -21.70 -8.22 6.49
C PHE A 56 -22.66 -7.29 7.22
N ILE A 57 -23.52 -6.61 6.48
CA ILE A 57 -24.56 -5.72 7.00
C ILE A 57 -25.88 -5.96 6.27
N ASP A 58 -26.98 -6.08 7.01
CA ASP A 58 -28.32 -5.99 6.44
C ASP A 58 -28.66 -4.51 6.22
N THR A 59 -28.75 -4.06 4.96
CA THR A 59 -28.96 -2.64 4.64
C THR A 59 -30.34 -2.12 5.05
N GLU A 60 -31.31 -2.99 5.35
CA GLU A 60 -32.61 -2.57 5.87
C GLU A 60 -32.59 -2.33 7.38
N THR A 61 -31.94 -3.21 8.15
CA THR A 61 -31.98 -3.15 9.62
C THR A 61 -30.72 -2.52 10.24
N GLY A 62 -29.63 -2.46 9.50
CA GLY A 62 -28.31 -2.04 9.98
C GLY A 62 -27.59 -3.12 10.83
N GLU A 63 -28.16 -4.31 10.97
CA GLU A 63 -27.56 -5.40 11.74
C GLU A 63 -26.30 -5.93 11.05
N LYS A 64 -25.24 -6.14 11.84
CA LYS A 64 -23.93 -6.59 11.34
C LYS A 64 -23.65 -8.03 11.73
N TYR A 65 -23.05 -8.77 10.81
CA TYR A 65 -22.72 -10.18 10.98
C TYR A 65 -21.26 -10.43 10.65
N LYS A 66 -20.59 -11.26 11.43
CA LYS A 66 -19.22 -11.71 11.12
C LYS A 66 -19.18 -12.81 10.05
N SER A 67 -20.31 -13.45 9.79
CA SER A 67 -20.47 -14.54 8.82
C SER A 67 -21.94 -14.62 8.41
N THR A 68 -22.20 -15.03 7.18
CA THR A 68 -23.54 -15.29 6.64
C THR A 68 -23.97 -16.75 6.81
N LYS A 69 -23.09 -17.59 7.36
CA LYS A 69 -23.37 -19.01 7.60
C LYS A 69 -24.60 -19.20 8.48
N GLY A 70 -25.58 -19.95 7.96
CA GLY A 70 -26.84 -20.23 8.65
C GLY A 70 -27.88 -19.11 8.58
N LEU A 71 -27.53 -17.94 8.03
CA LEU A 71 -28.51 -16.90 7.74
C LEU A 71 -29.39 -17.31 6.57
N LYS A 72 -30.66 -16.87 6.61
CA LYS A 72 -31.54 -16.97 5.45
C LYS A 72 -31.06 -15.98 4.38
N PRO A 73 -30.94 -16.39 3.10
CA PRO A 73 -30.59 -15.49 2.01
C PRO A 73 -31.55 -14.30 1.96
N LYS A 74 -30.98 -13.10 1.96
CA LYS A 74 -31.66 -11.82 1.81
C LYS A 74 -30.82 -10.94 0.89
N LEU A 75 -31.46 -10.29 -0.08
CA LEU A 75 -30.80 -9.38 -1.01
C LEU A 75 -30.24 -8.11 -0.33
N THR A 76 -30.67 -7.84 0.89
CA THR A 76 -30.28 -6.68 1.69
C THR A 76 -29.00 -6.93 2.48
N VAL A 77 -28.60 -8.19 2.66
CA VAL A 77 -27.33 -8.54 3.32
C VAL A 77 -26.20 -8.37 2.32
N LYS A 78 -25.30 -7.44 2.60
CA LYS A 78 -24.15 -7.09 1.76
C LYS A 78 -22.87 -7.07 2.57
N ILE A 79 -21.73 -7.02 1.89
CA ILE A 79 -20.44 -6.75 2.52
C ILE A 79 -20.46 -5.31 3.06
N GLU A 80 -20.01 -5.11 4.30
CA GLU A 80 -20.03 -3.79 4.96
C GLU A 80 -18.97 -2.86 4.39
N SER A 81 -17.73 -3.34 4.27
CA SER A 81 -16.63 -2.52 3.78
C SER A 81 -16.50 -2.59 2.27
N LYS A 82 -16.42 -1.42 1.63
CA LYS A 82 -16.11 -1.30 0.19
C LYS A 82 -14.77 -1.94 -0.19
N TYR A 83 -13.84 -2.12 0.75
CA TYR A 83 -12.52 -2.71 0.48
C TYR A 83 -12.54 -4.25 0.47
N ASN A 84 -13.60 -4.87 1.01
CA ASN A 84 -13.82 -6.31 0.96
C ASN A 84 -14.73 -6.73 -0.20
N ASP A 85 -15.39 -5.78 -0.87
CA ASP A 85 -16.30 -6.07 -1.98
C ASP A 85 -15.58 -6.68 -3.20
N TRP A 86 -16.28 -7.49 -3.97
CA TRP A 86 -15.71 -8.17 -5.16
C TRP A 86 -15.71 -7.24 -6.38
N HIS A 87 -14.95 -6.16 -6.27
CA HIS A 87 -14.78 -5.18 -7.33
C HIS A 87 -13.36 -5.24 -7.91
N TYR A 88 -13.20 -5.06 -9.22
CA TYR A 88 -11.89 -5.13 -9.91
C TYR A 88 -10.82 -4.25 -9.25
N THR A 89 -11.21 -3.05 -8.80
CA THR A 89 -10.31 -2.12 -8.11
C THR A 89 -9.76 -2.68 -6.80
N ASN A 90 -10.50 -3.54 -6.11
CA ASN A 90 -10.02 -4.21 -4.90
C ASN A 90 -9.01 -5.32 -5.23
N GLY A 91 -9.12 -5.95 -6.42
CA GLY A 91 -8.07 -6.81 -6.95
C GLY A 91 -6.75 -6.05 -7.19
N VAL A 92 -6.84 -4.87 -7.82
CA VAL A 92 -5.68 -3.97 -8.00
C VAL A 92 -5.12 -3.50 -6.67
N LEU A 93 -6.00 -3.15 -5.72
CA LEU A 93 -5.61 -2.76 -4.37
C LEU A 93 -4.87 -3.90 -3.66
N ASN A 94 -5.39 -5.13 -3.70
CA ASN A 94 -4.75 -6.29 -3.09
C ASN A 94 -3.35 -6.54 -3.68
N PHE A 95 -3.20 -6.41 -5.01
CA PHE A 95 -1.89 -6.49 -5.65
C PHE A 95 -0.94 -5.41 -5.14
N ALA A 96 -1.39 -4.15 -5.09
CA ALA A 96 -0.59 -3.03 -4.61
C ALA A 96 -0.20 -3.16 -3.12
N MET A 97 -1.12 -3.66 -2.27
CA MET A 97 -0.86 -3.87 -0.84
C MET A 97 0.15 -5.00 -0.62
N ASN A 98 0.06 -6.08 -1.39
CA ASN A 98 1.03 -7.17 -1.33
C ASN A 98 2.45 -6.69 -1.75
N GLU A 99 2.54 -5.92 -2.84
CA GLU A 99 3.81 -5.37 -3.29
C GLU A 99 4.37 -4.32 -2.31
N LEU A 100 3.52 -3.46 -1.75
CA LEU A 100 3.90 -2.49 -0.73
C LEU A 100 4.46 -3.18 0.53
N GLY A 101 3.81 -4.26 0.98
CA GLY A 101 4.27 -5.08 2.11
C GLY A 101 5.68 -5.62 1.88
N ASN A 102 5.95 -6.14 0.68
CA ASN A 102 7.27 -6.64 0.31
C ASN A 102 8.32 -5.52 0.20
N LEU A 103 7.98 -4.38 -0.42
CA LEU A 103 8.89 -3.25 -0.62
C LEU A 103 9.26 -2.51 0.68
N LEU A 104 8.37 -2.53 1.67
CA LEU A 104 8.57 -1.89 2.97
C LEU A 104 8.93 -2.86 4.09
N GLU A 105 8.89 -4.16 3.81
CA GLU A 105 9.04 -5.23 4.81
C GLU A 105 8.02 -5.12 5.96
N GLU A 106 6.78 -4.70 5.63
CA GLU A 106 5.68 -4.52 6.59
C GLU A 106 4.55 -5.52 6.32
N LYS A 107 4.63 -6.68 6.98
CA LYS A 107 3.71 -7.83 6.77
C LYS A 107 2.22 -7.49 6.90
N LYS A 108 1.85 -6.48 7.71
CA LYS A 108 0.45 -6.07 7.88
C LYS A 108 -0.26 -5.75 6.55
N TYR A 109 0.47 -5.34 5.52
CA TYR A 109 -0.12 -5.07 4.19
C TYR A 109 -0.33 -6.36 3.38
N ASN A 110 0.53 -7.36 3.53
CA ASN A 110 0.29 -8.70 3.00
C ASN A 110 -0.87 -9.38 3.75
N ASP A 111 -0.89 -9.25 5.09
CA ASP A 111 -1.95 -9.82 5.94
C ASP A 111 -3.33 -9.25 5.58
N PHE A 112 -3.41 -7.98 5.19
CA PHE A 112 -4.65 -7.41 4.68
C PHE A 112 -5.18 -8.18 3.45
N VAL A 113 -4.28 -8.60 2.55
CA VAL A 113 -4.64 -9.36 1.36
C VAL A 113 -5.12 -10.75 1.74
N ASP A 114 -4.38 -11.44 2.60
CA ASP A 114 -4.75 -12.77 3.10
C ASP A 114 -6.12 -12.73 3.80
N ASN A 115 -6.32 -11.76 4.69
CA ASN A 115 -7.60 -11.57 5.39
C ASN A 115 -8.77 -11.27 4.44
N ASN A 116 -8.55 -10.52 3.35
CA ASN A 116 -9.57 -10.27 2.33
C ASN A 116 -10.02 -11.57 1.65
N PHE A 117 -9.07 -12.45 1.31
CA PHE A 117 -9.39 -13.75 0.72
C PHE A 117 -10.05 -14.68 1.74
N ASP A 118 -9.54 -14.72 2.97
CA ASP A 118 -10.09 -15.55 4.04
C ASP A 118 -11.55 -15.20 4.33
N PHE A 119 -11.86 -13.90 4.44
CA PHE A 119 -13.20 -13.40 4.71
C PHE A 119 -14.24 -13.92 3.71
N VAL A 120 -13.89 -13.96 2.43
CA VAL A 120 -14.82 -14.41 1.37
C VAL A 120 -14.82 -15.94 1.26
N PHE A 121 -13.64 -16.56 1.17
CA PHE A 121 -13.53 -17.94 0.70
C PHE A 121 -13.51 -18.97 1.84
N ASN A 122 -12.97 -18.64 3.01
CA ASN A 122 -12.62 -19.65 4.02
C ASN A 122 -13.69 -19.89 5.10
N HIS A 123 -14.74 -19.07 5.15
CA HIS A 123 -15.79 -19.19 6.17
C HIS A 123 -17.07 -19.91 5.69
N GLY A 124 -17.13 -20.31 4.43
CA GLY A 124 -18.34 -20.89 3.82
C GLY A 124 -19.44 -19.87 3.51
N ASP A 125 -19.13 -18.58 3.64
CA ASP A 125 -20.06 -17.47 3.40
C ASP A 125 -20.42 -17.33 1.91
N LEU A 126 -19.58 -17.84 1.00
CA LEU A 126 -19.90 -17.91 -0.43
C LEU A 126 -21.20 -18.64 -0.73
N ASP A 127 -21.55 -19.68 0.04
CA ASP A 127 -22.75 -20.46 -0.20
C ASP A 127 -24.03 -19.64 -0.01
N TYR A 128 -23.96 -18.57 0.78
CA TYR A 128 -25.05 -17.62 0.97
C TYR A 128 -25.45 -16.91 -0.33
N PHE A 129 -24.48 -16.64 -1.21
CA PHE A 129 -24.66 -15.84 -2.42
C PHE A 129 -24.84 -16.69 -3.71
N LYS A 130 -24.86 -18.03 -3.60
CA LYS A 130 -25.01 -18.95 -4.74
C LYS A 130 -26.46 -19.21 -5.18
N LYS A 131 -27.46 -18.63 -4.51
CA LYS A 131 -28.89 -18.89 -4.73
C LYS A 131 -29.62 -17.64 -5.19
#